data_AF-A0A7S1LDS2-F1
#
_entry.id   AF-A0A7S1LDS2-F1
#
_cell.length_a   1.000
_cell.length_b   1.000
_cell.length_c   1.000
_cell.angle_alpha   90.00
_cell.angle_beta   90.00
_cell.angle_gamma   90.00
#
_symmetry.space_group_name_H-M   'P 1'
#
loop_
_entity.id
_entity.type
_entity.pdbx_description
1 polymer ?
#
loop_
_entity_poly.entity_id
_entity_poly.type
_entity_poly.pdbx_seq_one_letter_code
_entity_poly.pdbx_strand_id
1 'polypeptide(L)'
;GRASGSSNRRERSCQGTTKQGVPCRITSRSEMDAAAPLRAGGSFCTFHEAQDTSAATQLALLTQQREARRCQGLTGKGACVTSALRYKVADPLRRGGNYCKYHETQDRSFSQLASQATQPPARRCRGTTKQGTTCRITSDAEMDAARPLREG
;
A
#
# COMPACT_ATOMS: atom_id res chain seq x y z
N GLY A 1 14.16 -0.21 -54.65
CA GLY A 1 13.83 -0.35 -53.23
C GLY A 1 14.42 -1.65 -52.69
N ARG A 2 15.11 -1.62 -51.56
CA ARG A 2 15.60 -2.83 -50.88
C ARG A 2 14.93 -2.91 -49.51
N ALA A 3 14.03 -3.87 -49.36
CA ALA A 3 13.37 -4.21 -48.10
C ALA A 3 14.31 -5.10 -47.28
N SER A 4 15.18 -4.48 -46.46
CA SER A 4 15.91 -5.18 -45.41
C SER A 4 15.05 -5.28 -44.15
N GLY A 5 13.91 -5.95 -44.26
CA GLY A 5 13.07 -6.34 -43.13
C GLY A 5 13.67 -7.56 -42.44
N SER A 6 14.88 -7.42 -41.89
CA SER A 6 15.46 -8.45 -41.02
C SER A 6 14.69 -8.41 -39.71
N SER A 7 13.51 -9.03 -39.70
CA SER A 7 12.73 -9.37 -38.52
C SER A 7 13.50 -10.43 -37.75
N ASN A 8 14.63 -10.00 -37.19
CA ASN A 8 15.31 -10.65 -36.10
C ASN A 8 14.29 -10.68 -34.98
N ARG A 9 13.48 -11.74 -34.93
CA ARG A 9 12.60 -12.08 -33.83
C ARG A 9 13.56 -12.40 -32.69
N ARG A 10 14.13 -11.34 -32.09
CA ARG A 10 15.19 -11.39 -31.10
C ARG A 10 14.70 -12.33 -30.04
N GLU A 11 15.35 -13.48 -29.99
CA GLU A 11 15.05 -14.51 -29.04
C GLU A 11 15.18 -13.88 -27.65
N ARG A 12 14.07 -13.79 -26.92
CA ARG A 12 14.04 -13.06 -25.66
C ARG A 12 14.51 -14.01 -24.58
N SER A 13 15.71 -13.78 -24.05
CA SER A 13 16.20 -14.46 -22.85
C SER A 13 15.70 -13.73 -21.60
N CYS A 14 15.51 -14.49 -20.52
CA CYS A 14 15.27 -13.93 -19.21
C CYS A 14 16.45 -13.03 -18.82
N GLN A 15 16.16 -11.79 -18.40
CA GLN A 15 17.17 -10.84 -17.93
C GLN A 15 17.61 -11.07 -16.47
N GLY A 16 17.03 -12.07 -15.80
CA GLY A 16 17.34 -12.39 -14.41
C GLY A 16 18.67 -13.13 -14.23
N THR A 17 19.28 -12.95 -13.07
CA THR A 17 20.49 -13.67 -12.63
C THR A 17 20.13 -14.64 -11.52
N THR A 18 20.70 -15.85 -11.58
CA THR A 18 20.54 -16.84 -10.51
C THR A 18 21.20 -16.36 -9.21
N LYS A 19 20.92 -17.04 -8.09
CA LYS A 19 21.57 -16.77 -6.79
C LYS A 19 23.11 -16.88 -6.83
N GLN A 20 23.65 -17.57 -7.84
CA GLN A 20 25.09 -17.71 -8.07
C GLN A 20 25.67 -16.60 -8.98
N GLY A 21 24.85 -15.61 -9.37
CA GLY A 21 25.26 -14.52 -10.27
C GLY A 21 25.35 -14.92 -11.74
N VAL A 22 24.89 -16.13 -12.11
CA VAL A 22 24.92 -16.62 -13.50
C VAL A 22 23.66 -16.16 -14.24
N PRO A 23 23.74 -15.66 -15.48
CA PRO A 23 22.56 -15.27 -16.25
C PRO A 23 21.61 -16.45 -16.46
N CYS A 24 20.31 -16.19 -16.35
CA CYS A 24 19.28 -17.19 -16.57
C CYS A 24 19.30 -17.67 -18.02
N ARG A 25 19.29 -19.00 -18.20
CA ARG A 25 19.31 -19.63 -19.53
C ARG A 25 17.93 -19.84 -20.14
N ILE A 26 16.85 -19.47 -19.42
CA ILE A 26 15.48 -19.61 -19.93
C ILE A 26 15.25 -18.57 -21.03
N THR A 27 14.77 -19.04 -22.17
CA THR A 27 14.43 -18.19 -23.31
C THR A 27 12.95 -18.32 -23.66
N SER A 28 12.44 -17.43 -24.51
CA SER A 28 11.08 -17.50 -25.05
C SER A 28 10.81 -18.77 -25.87
N ARG A 29 11.85 -19.54 -26.24
CA ARG A 29 11.69 -20.82 -26.95
C ARG A 29 11.66 -22.03 -26.02
N SER A 30 12.03 -21.87 -24.75
CA SER A 30 11.93 -22.97 -23.80
C SER A 30 10.48 -23.41 -23.69
N GLU A 31 10.24 -24.73 -23.73
CA GLU A 31 8.87 -25.28 -23.69
C GLU A 31 8.25 -25.18 -22.30
N MET A 32 9.09 -25.13 -21.25
CA MET A 32 8.68 -25.04 -19.85
C MET A 32 7.68 -23.91 -19.58
N ASP A 33 6.74 -24.16 -18.67
CA ASP A 33 5.75 -23.16 -18.23
C ASP A 33 6.38 -21.90 -17.64
N ALA A 34 7.58 -22.04 -17.07
CA ALA A 34 8.33 -20.90 -16.54
C ALA A 34 8.71 -19.86 -17.61
N ALA A 35 8.72 -20.23 -18.90
CA ALA A 35 8.97 -19.33 -20.02
C ALA A 35 7.69 -18.66 -20.55
N ALA A 36 6.50 -18.97 -20.00
CA ALA A 36 5.24 -18.37 -20.44
C ALA A 36 5.25 -16.83 -20.42
N PRO A 37 5.79 -16.15 -19.38
CA PRO A 37 5.87 -14.69 -19.39
C PRO A 37 6.78 -14.16 -20.51
N LEU A 38 7.91 -14.82 -20.81
CA LEU A 38 8.81 -14.44 -21.90
C LEU A 38 8.14 -14.60 -23.27
N ARG A 39 7.32 -15.65 -23.45
CA ARG A 39 6.50 -15.87 -24.66
C ARG A 39 5.42 -14.80 -24.81
N ALA A 40 4.84 -14.35 -23.70
CA ALA A 40 3.89 -13.24 -23.66
C ALA A 40 4.55 -11.86 -23.85
N GLY A 41 5.89 -11.79 -23.89
CA GLY A 41 6.64 -10.55 -24.13
C GLY A 41 7.26 -9.91 -22.88
N GLY A 42 7.13 -10.54 -21.71
CA GLY A 42 7.80 -10.14 -20.48
C GLY A 42 9.32 -10.28 -20.53
N SER A 43 10.01 -9.66 -19.56
CA SER A 43 11.48 -9.61 -19.48
C SER A 43 12.08 -10.68 -18.58
N PHE A 44 11.26 -11.32 -17.75
CA PHE A 44 11.68 -12.30 -16.75
C PHE A 44 10.87 -13.59 -16.88
N CYS A 45 11.45 -14.73 -16.50
CA CYS A 45 10.70 -15.97 -16.32
C CYS A 45 9.94 -15.93 -14.99
N THR A 46 9.00 -16.85 -14.78
CA THR A 46 8.18 -16.89 -13.54
C THR A 46 9.00 -16.92 -12.25
N PHE A 47 10.16 -17.57 -12.26
CA PHE A 47 11.06 -17.62 -11.10
C PHE A 47 11.73 -16.28 -10.77
N HIS A 48 12.00 -15.47 -11.79
CA HIS A 48 12.63 -14.15 -11.62
C HIS A 48 11.61 -13.02 -11.54
N GLU A 49 10.40 -13.18 -12.08
CA GLU A 49 9.30 -12.22 -11.94
C GLU A 49 8.88 -12.04 -10.45
N ALA A 50 8.85 -13.15 -9.70
CA ALA A 50 8.63 -13.13 -8.26
C ALA A 50 9.82 -12.54 -7.47
N GLN A 51 11.04 -12.60 -8.01
CA GLN A 51 12.23 -12.06 -7.35
C GLN A 51 12.42 -10.57 -7.61
N ASP A 52 12.13 -10.10 -8.82
CA ASP A 52 12.25 -8.67 -9.18
C ASP A 52 11.28 -7.83 -8.33
N THR A 53 10.05 -8.31 -8.16
CA THR A 53 9.09 -7.71 -7.24
C THR A 53 9.61 -7.69 -5.80
N SER A 54 10.25 -8.76 -5.32
CA SER A 54 10.82 -8.77 -3.97
C SER A 54 12.03 -7.83 -3.81
N ALA A 55 12.90 -7.71 -4.82
CA ALA A 55 14.08 -6.86 -4.79
C ALA A 55 13.71 -5.38 -4.94
N ALA A 56 12.80 -5.04 -5.85
CA ALA A 56 12.25 -3.69 -5.99
C ALA A 56 11.50 -3.26 -4.73
N THR A 57 10.71 -4.15 -4.12
CA THR A 57 10.01 -3.87 -2.86
C THR A 57 10.99 -3.73 -1.70
N GLN A 58 12.03 -4.56 -1.62
CA GLN A 58 13.09 -4.43 -0.60
C GLN A 58 13.88 -3.14 -0.78
N LEU A 59 14.22 -2.76 -2.01
CA LEU A 59 14.91 -1.51 -2.28
C LEU A 59 14.03 -0.32 -1.90
N ALA A 60 12.73 -0.34 -2.23
CA ALA A 60 11.76 0.67 -1.82
C ALA A 60 11.61 0.77 -0.29
N LEU A 61 11.61 -0.37 0.42
CA LEU A 61 11.62 -0.42 1.89
C LEU A 61 12.92 0.15 2.47
N LEU A 62 14.06 -0.15 1.86
CA LEU A 62 15.36 0.37 2.29
C LEU A 62 15.51 1.88 2.02
N THR A 63 15.02 2.39 0.90
CA THR A 63 14.95 3.85 0.66
C THR A 63 13.99 4.52 1.61
N GLN A 64 12.82 3.93 1.89
CA GLN A 64 11.87 4.46 2.87
C GLN A 64 12.45 4.46 4.30
N GLN A 65 13.32 3.50 4.64
CA GLN A 65 14.04 3.50 5.92
C GLN A 65 15.20 4.52 5.97
N ARG A 66 15.78 4.90 4.81
CA ARG A 66 16.85 5.91 4.75
C ARG A 66 16.36 7.34 4.89
N GLU A 67 15.11 7.62 4.54
CA GLU A 67 14.52 8.92 4.82
C GLU A 67 14.28 9.06 6.32
N ALA A 68 15.23 9.73 6.98
CA ALA A 68 15.10 10.07 8.39
C ALA A 68 13.72 10.70 8.65
N ARG A 69 12.85 9.97 9.34
CA ARG A 69 11.47 10.40 9.65
C ARG A 69 11.54 11.77 10.30
N ARG A 70 10.88 12.74 9.67
CA ARG A 70 10.82 14.11 10.15
C ARG A 70 9.67 14.26 11.13
N CYS A 71 9.88 15.04 12.19
CA CYS A 71 8.80 15.46 13.05
C CYS A 71 7.76 16.22 12.22
N GLN A 72 6.50 15.78 12.27
CA GLN A 72 5.37 16.44 11.60
C GLN A 72 4.85 17.65 12.38
N GLY A 73 5.38 17.91 13.57
CA GLY A 73 4.98 19.06 14.38
C GLY A 73 5.34 20.36 13.68
N LEU A 74 4.35 21.26 13.59
CA LEU A 74 4.51 22.56 12.99
C LEU A 74 5.33 23.45 13.93
N THR A 75 6.57 23.72 13.55
CA THR A 75 7.28 24.90 14.07
C THR A 75 7.28 25.98 13.01
N GLY A 76 7.36 27.25 13.41
CA GLY A 76 7.41 28.37 12.47
C GLY A 76 8.60 28.34 11.48
N LYS A 77 9.54 27.39 11.62
CA LYS A 77 10.69 27.19 10.72
C LYS A 77 10.75 25.81 10.06
N GLY A 78 9.68 25.01 10.13
CA GLY A 78 9.60 23.67 9.53
C GLY A 78 9.72 22.52 10.53
N ALA A 79 10.20 21.35 10.08
CA ALA A 79 10.32 20.16 10.90
C ALA A 79 11.40 20.34 11.99
N CYS A 80 10.99 20.23 13.25
CA CYS A 80 11.85 20.50 14.41
C CYS A 80 13.09 19.59 14.50
N VAL A 81 12.90 18.28 14.29
CA VAL A 81 13.96 17.27 14.38
C VAL A 81 13.63 16.10 13.46
N THR A 82 14.64 15.28 13.14
CA THR A 82 14.50 14.03 12.38
C THR A 82 14.97 12.83 13.18
N SER A 83 14.56 11.62 12.79
CA SER A 83 14.98 10.37 13.44
C SER A 83 16.49 10.10 13.32
N ALA A 84 17.21 10.80 12.44
CA ALA A 84 18.66 10.70 12.30
C ALA A 84 19.41 11.39 13.46
N LEU A 85 18.79 12.35 14.14
CA LEU A 85 19.43 13.05 15.26
C LEU A 85 19.48 12.13 16.49
N ARG A 86 20.63 12.11 17.17
CA ARG A 86 20.86 11.22 18.33
C ARG A 86 20.31 11.77 19.65
N TYR A 87 19.78 12.99 19.66
CA TYR A 87 19.22 13.63 20.85
C TYR A 87 18.01 12.86 21.38
N LYS A 88 17.86 12.80 22.71
CA LYS A 88 16.71 12.14 23.38
C LYS A 88 15.35 12.64 22.89
N VAL A 89 15.28 13.90 22.42
CA VAL A 89 14.05 14.50 21.88
C VAL A 89 13.56 13.84 20.58
N ALA A 90 14.44 13.16 19.85
CA ALA A 90 14.12 12.41 18.63
C ALA A 90 13.85 10.91 18.87
N ASP A 91 13.90 10.43 20.13
CA ASP A 91 13.61 9.03 20.48
C ASP A 91 12.25 8.54 19.95
N PRO A 92 11.15 9.32 20.07
CA PRO A 92 9.86 8.84 19.59
C PRO A 92 9.85 8.60 18.07
N LEU A 93 10.51 9.45 17.27
CA LEU A 93 10.64 9.28 15.83
C LEU A 93 11.42 8.02 15.46
N ARG A 94 12.46 7.69 16.24
CA ARG A 94 13.25 6.46 16.06
C ARG A 94 12.47 5.19 16.40
N ARG A 95 11.50 5.29 17.32
CA ARG A 95 10.57 4.19 17.67
C ARG A 95 9.38 4.08 16.71
N GLY A 96 9.33 4.89 15.66
CA GLY A 96 8.26 4.88 14.66
C GLY A 96 7.15 5.90 14.87
N GLY A 97 7.24 6.78 15.88
CA GLY A 97 6.31 7.89 16.07
C GLY A 97 6.45 8.98 14.99
N ASN A 98 5.44 9.85 14.89
CA ASN A 98 5.39 10.95 13.91
C ASN A 98 5.87 12.30 14.47
N TYR A 99 6.00 12.40 15.80
CA TYR A 99 6.31 13.63 16.51
C TYR A 99 7.51 13.44 17.43
N CYS A 100 8.24 14.52 17.69
CA CYS A 100 9.33 14.53 18.66
C CYS A 100 8.79 14.72 20.09
N LYS A 101 9.65 14.61 21.10
CA LYS A 101 9.23 14.76 22.50
C LYS A 101 8.56 16.11 22.81
N TYR A 102 8.92 17.19 22.10
CA TYR A 102 8.27 18.50 22.27
C TYR A 102 6.89 18.57 21.63
N HIS A 103 6.61 17.72 20.64
CA HIS A 103 5.34 17.68 19.92
C HIS A 103 4.54 16.39 20.21
N GLU A 104 4.94 15.61 21.21
CA GLU A 104 4.25 14.36 21.58
C GLU A 104 2.79 14.61 22.01
N THR A 105 2.49 15.81 22.52
CA THR A 105 1.11 16.23 22.82
C THR A 105 0.24 16.39 21.58
N GLN A 106 0.83 16.72 20.42
CA GLN A 106 0.14 16.80 19.14
C GLN A 106 -0.21 15.40 18.63
N ASP A 107 0.68 14.41 18.80
CA ASP A 107 0.41 13.01 18.46
C ASP A 107 -0.81 12.46 19.22
N ARG A 108 -0.91 12.76 20.52
CA ARG A 108 -2.03 12.33 21.36
C ARG A 108 -3.35 12.95 20.97
N SER A 109 -3.36 14.24 20.62
CA SER A 109 -4.59 14.94 20.23
C SER A 109 -5.11 14.44 18.87
N PHE A 110 -4.22 14.20 17.91
CA PHE A 110 -4.59 13.56 16.63
C PHE A 110 -5.02 12.10 16.81
N SER A 111 -4.33 11.31 17.63
CA SER A 111 -4.70 9.92 17.89
C SER A 111 -6.06 9.79 18.61
N GLN A 112 -6.38 10.71 19.52
CA GLN A 112 -7.71 10.80 20.16
C GLN A 112 -8.81 11.19 19.17
N LEU A 113 -8.53 12.11 18.23
CA LEU A 113 -9.46 12.47 17.16
C LEU A 113 -9.69 11.31 16.19
N ALA A 114 -8.62 10.62 15.77
CA ALA A 114 -8.71 9.45 14.90
C ALA A 114 -9.51 8.30 15.56
N SER A 115 -9.32 8.10 16.87
CA SER A 115 -10.06 7.10 17.65
C SER A 115 -11.54 7.47 17.84
N GLN A 116 -11.88 8.77 17.85
CA GLN A 116 -13.27 9.24 17.89
C GLN A 116 -13.95 9.12 16.53
N ALA A 117 -13.22 9.35 15.42
CA ALA A 117 -13.77 9.22 14.08
C ALA A 117 -14.07 7.76 13.67
N THR A 118 -13.38 6.79 14.28
CA THR A 118 -13.66 5.35 14.09
C THR A 118 -14.68 4.78 15.06
N GLN A 119 -15.21 5.57 16.01
CA GLN A 119 -16.36 5.10 16.78
C GLN A 119 -17.60 5.14 15.88
N PRO A 120 -18.20 3.99 15.52
CA PRO A 120 -19.50 4.00 14.87
C PRO A 120 -20.47 4.74 15.79
N PRO A 121 -21.41 5.55 15.25
CA PRO A 121 -22.35 6.29 16.08
C PRO A 121 -23.00 5.30 17.04
N ALA A 122 -22.80 5.51 18.34
CA ALA A 122 -23.36 4.66 19.36
C ALA A 122 -24.87 4.58 19.11
N ARG A 123 -25.35 3.41 18.70
CA ARG A 123 -26.78 3.14 18.51
C ARG A 123 -27.45 3.31 19.85
N ARG A 124 -27.97 4.51 20.12
CA ARG A 124 -28.87 4.76 21.24
C ARG A 124 -30.17 4.03 20.93
N CYS A 125 -30.30 2.80 21.43
CA CYS A 125 -31.61 2.21 21.64
C CYS A 125 -32.29 3.01 22.76
N ARG A 126 -33.12 3.99 22.38
CA ARG A 126 -34.14 4.53 23.28
C ARG A 126 -35.41 3.73 23.09
N GLY A 127 -35.77 2.92 24.08
CA GLY A 127 -37.12 2.41 24.26
C GLY A 127 -37.20 0.96 24.70
N THR A 128 -37.77 0.73 25.88
CA THR A 128 -38.41 -0.54 26.24
C THR A 128 -39.89 -0.41 25.90
N THR A 129 -40.37 -1.19 24.94
CA THR A 129 -41.81 -1.32 24.71
C THR A 129 -42.33 -2.57 25.42
N LYS A 130 -43.43 -2.42 26.17
CA LYS A 130 -44.08 -3.46 27.00
C LYS A 130 -44.65 -4.68 26.23
N GLN A 131 -44.33 -4.86 24.94
CA GLN A 131 -44.98 -5.86 24.08
C GLN A 131 -44.02 -6.79 23.31
N GLY A 132 -42.82 -7.07 23.84
CA GLY A 132 -42.01 -8.23 23.43
C GLY A 132 -41.64 -8.35 21.94
N THR A 133 -41.66 -7.26 21.17
CA THR A 133 -41.30 -7.28 19.74
C THR A 133 -39.86 -6.82 19.55
N THR A 134 -39.04 -7.68 18.94
CA THR A 134 -37.62 -7.43 18.67
C THR A 134 -37.44 -6.46 17.51
N CYS A 135 -36.75 -5.33 17.75
CA CYS A 135 -36.37 -4.39 16.70
C CYS A 135 -35.28 -5.01 15.80
N ARG A 136 -35.58 -5.18 14.51
CA ARG A 136 -34.60 -5.54 13.48
C ARG A 136 -33.97 -4.25 12.95
N ILE A 137 -32.66 -4.15 13.08
CA ILE A 137 -31.87 -3.03 12.59
C ILE A 137 -31.80 -3.13 11.06
N THR A 138 -32.36 -2.15 10.34
CA THR A 138 -32.00 -1.88 8.96
C THR A 138 -30.92 -0.79 8.93
N SER A 139 -29.95 -0.96 8.05
CA SER A 139 -28.85 -0.01 7.82
C SER A 139 -29.30 1.05 6.83
N ASP A 140 -28.75 2.26 6.87
CA ASP A 140 -29.10 3.42 6.03
C ASP A 140 -28.86 3.26 4.50
N ALA A 141 -28.54 2.07 4.01
CA ALA A 141 -28.22 1.81 2.61
C ALA A 141 -29.45 1.55 1.70
N GLU A 142 -30.68 1.54 2.23
CA GLU A 142 -31.89 1.13 1.50
C GLU A 142 -32.99 2.22 1.41
N MET A 143 -32.65 3.51 1.39
CA MET A 143 -33.64 4.61 1.28
C MET A 143 -33.74 5.32 -0.08
N ASP A 144 -33.07 4.84 -1.15
CA ASP A 144 -33.08 5.55 -2.46
C ASP A 144 -33.91 4.87 -3.57
N ALA A 145 -34.80 3.91 -3.25
CA ALA A 145 -35.53 3.13 -4.26
C ALA A 145 -37.05 3.07 -4.08
N ALA A 146 -37.69 4.14 -3.58
CA ALA A 146 -39.16 4.21 -3.52
C ALA A 146 -39.69 5.54 -4.06
N ARG A 147 -39.62 5.70 -5.38
CA ARG A 147 -40.35 6.75 -6.11
C ARG A 147 -41.60 6.11 -6.73
N PRO A 148 -42.82 6.49 -6.31
CA PRO A 148 -44.04 5.90 -6.88
C PRO A 148 -44.24 6.42 -8.32
N LEU A 149 -44.44 5.49 -9.26
CA LEU A 149 -44.99 5.79 -10.57
C LEU A 149 -46.45 6.20 -10.38
N ARG A 150 -46.76 7.45 -10.76
CA ARG A 150 -48.10 8.00 -10.78
C ARG A 150 -48.77 7.53 -12.07
N GLU A 151 -49.88 6.81 -11.92
CA GLU A 151 -50.73 6.36 -13.03
C GLU A 151 -51.30 7.54 -13.81
N GLY A 152 -51.39 7.36 -15.12
CA GLY A 152 -52.10 8.20 -16.09
C GLY A 152 -52.62 7.31 -17.20
#